data_AF-A0A2C6A0H1-F1
#
_entry.id   AF-A0A2C6A0H1-F1
#
_cell.length_a   1.000
_cell.length_b   1.000
_cell.length_c   1.000
_cell.angle_alpha   90.00
_cell.angle_beta   90.00
_cell.angle_gamma   90.00
#
_symmetry.space_group_name_H-M   'P 1'
#
loop_
_entity.id
_entity.type
_entity.pdbx_description
1 polymer ?
#
loop_
_entity_poly.entity_id
_entity_poly.type
_entity_poly.pdbx_seq_one_letter_code
_entity_poly.pdbx_strand_id
1 'polypeptide(L)'
;MPGLGPLRAGDQFAAGAADGPVSDEQCARDYVAPRLVFPAHSSPLDIKFDAHGSRAFISFHGSWNRESPVGYRIAVVDFNNATGQPVAPRDSTDAAVDVLSAPDLTACPDGCFRPVGLAWDRSGRLWFTSDSTGEIFLLQQDAAGSDAASVLLASRRTAAWAALLWAAVVIALVA
;
A
#
# COMPACT_ATOMS: atom_id res chain seq x y z
N MET A 1 15.82 15.05 -18.34
CA MET A 1 15.48 13.69 -18.82
C MET A 1 15.41 13.77 -20.33
N PRO A 2 16.10 12.92 -21.11
CA PRO A 2 15.85 12.80 -22.54
C PRO A 2 14.34 12.61 -22.78
N GLY A 3 13.82 13.10 -23.91
CA GLY A 3 12.39 13.13 -24.17
C GLY A 3 11.75 11.74 -23.98
N LEU A 4 10.69 11.67 -23.18
CA LEU A 4 10.07 10.40 -22.76
C LEU A 4 9.51 9.55 -23.91
N GLY A 5 9.32 10.12 -25.10
CA GLY A 5 8.79 9.40 -26.26
C GLY A 5 7.51 8.61 -25.91
N PRO A 6 7.42 7.33 -26.30
CA PRO A 6 6.28 6.47 -26.00
C PRO A 6 6.38 5.68 -24.67
N LEU A 7 7.41 5.94 -23.83
CA LEU A 7 7.67 5.18 -22.61
C LEU A 7 6.56 5.34 -21.57
N ARG A 8 6.32 4.26 -20.81
CA ARG A 8 5.35 4.20 -19.70
C ARG A 8 6.04 3.81 -18.41
N ALA A 9 5.31 3.95 -17.29
CA ALA A 9 5.77 3.39 -16.02
C ALA A 9 6.09 1.90 -16.17
N GLY A 10 7.21 1.47 -15.59
CA GLY A 10 7.70 0.10 -15.70
C GLY A 10 8.59 -0.17 -16.92
N ASP A 11 8.62 0.71 -17.92
CA ASP A 11 9.58 0.58 -19.03
C ASP A 11 10.99 0.92 -18.57
N GLN A 12 11.96 0.18 -19.10
CA GLN A 12 13.38 0.48 -18.93
C GLN A 12 13.82 1.41 -20.05
N PHE A 13 14.73 2.32 -19.74
CA PHE A 13 15.33 3.26 -20.68
C PHE A 13 16.85 3.25 -20.50
N ALA A 14 17.59 3.67 -21.52
CA ALA A 14 19.03 3.68 -21.50
C ALA A 14 19.58 4.72 -20.51
N ALA A 15 20.52 4.30 -19.67
CA ALA A 15 21.21 5.19 -18.75
C ALA A 15 22.30 5.97 -19.51
N GLY A 16 22.11 7.29 -19.72
CA GLY A 16 23.12 8.15 -20.33
C GLY A 16 22.56 9.30 -21.16
N ALA A 17 23.44 9.97 -21.91
CA ALA A 17 23.04 10.91 -22.96
C ALA A 17 22.35 10.17 -24.11
N ALA A 18 21.50 10.87 -24.87
CA ALA A 18 20.73 10.28 -25.96
C ALA A 18 21.59 9.57 -27.03
N ASP A 19 22.86 9.96 -27.17
CA ASP A 19 23.83 9.37 -28.11
C ASP A 19 24.74 8.31 -27.47
N GLY A 20 24.31 7.74 -26.34
CA GLY A 20 25.04 6.67 -25.67
C GLY A 20 25.10 5.37 -26.48
N PRO A 21 26.00 4.43 -26.12
CA PRO A 21 26.17 3.16 -26.83
C PRO A 21 24.98 2.19 -26.65
N VAL A 22 24.02 2.52 -25.79
CA VAL A 22 22.82 1.72 -25.52
C VAL A 22 21.60 2.62 -25.77
N SER A 23 20.64 2.15 -26.56
CA SER A 23 19.38 2.86 -26.85
C SER A 23 18.19 2.31 -26.06
N ASP A 24 17.08 3.04 -26.03
CA ASP A 24 15.83 2.58 -25.41
C ASP A 24 15.27 1.33 -26.10
N GLU A 25 15.40 1.22 -27.43
CA GLU A 25 15.01 0.02 -28.17
C GLU A 25 15.87 -1.18 -27.78
N GLN A 26 17.15 -0.95 -27.50
CA GLN A 26 18.04 -2.00 -27.00
C GLN A 26 17.61 -2.43 -25.58
N CYS A 27 17.26 -1.48 -24.70
CA CYS A 27 16.69 -1.79 -23.39
C CYS A 27 15.42 -2.66 -23.51
N ALA A 28 14.50 -2.29 -24.40
CA ALA A 28 13.24 -3.01 -24.58
C ALA A 28 13.41 -4.43 -25.16
N ARG A 29 14.43 -4.67 -25.98
CA ARG A 29 14.66 -5.96 -26.65
C ARG A 29 15.54 -6.91 -25.84
N ASP A 30 16.62 -6.40 -25.26
CA ASP A 30 17.70 -7.24 -24.74
C ASP A 30 17.65 -7.42 -23.21
N TYR A 31 16.79 -6.67 -22.50
CA TYR A 31 16.69 -6.70 -21.04
C TYR A 31 15.27 -7.03 -20.56
N VAL A 32 15.19 -7.64 -19.39
CA VAL A 32 13.92 -8.01 -18.76
C VAL A 32 13.41 -6.87 -17.89
N ALA A 33 12.29 -6.28 -18.30
CA ALA A 33 11.62 -5.24 -17.54
C ALA A 33 11.10 -5.75 -16.18
N PRO A 34 11.00 -4.89 -15.16
CA PRO A 34 10.43 -5.25 -13.87
C PRO A 34 8.93 -5.56 -14.00
N ARG A 35 8.42 -6.43 -13.12
CA ARG A 35 6.99 -6.78 -13.09
C ARG A 35 6.11 -5.67 -12.50
N LEU A 36 6.67 -4.90 -11.57
CA LEU A 36 6.09 -3.70 -10.96
C LEU A 36 7.20 -2.72 -10.63
N VAL A 37 6.85 -1.45 -10.50
CA VAL A 37 7.76 -0.38 -10.06
C VAL A 37 7.16 0.34 -8.87
N PHE A 38 8.02 0.96 -8.06
CA PHE A 38 7.66 1.72 -6.88
C PHE A 38 8.27 3.11 -6.92
N PRO A 39 7.81 4.07 -6.09
CA PRO A 39 8.38 5.41 -6.05
C PRO A 39 9.91 5.38 -5.94
N ALA A 40 10.57 6.20 -6.77
CA ALA A 40 12.02 6.28 -6.80
C ALA A 40 12.58 6.62 -5.42
N HIS A 41 13.71 5.99 -5.06
CA HIS A 41 14.39 6.15 -3.77
C HIS A 41 13.64 5.61 -2.53
N SER A 42 12.53 4.87 -2.69
CA SER A 42 11.80 4.28 -1.54
C SER A 42 12.52 3.15 -0.81
N SER A 43 13.62 2.64 -1.39
CA SER A 43 14.57 1.67 -0.78
C SER A 43 13.89 0.42 -0.19
N PRO A 44 13.26 -0.45 -1.01
CA PRO A 44 12.73 -1.71 -0.50
C PRO A 44 13.86 -2.64 -0.04
N LEU A 45 13.79 -3.20 1.17
CA LEU A 45 14.86 -4.04 1.74
C LEU A 45 14.45 -5.49 2.03
N ASP A 46 13.16 -5.79 2.15
CA ASP A 46 12.66 -7.16 2.28
C ASP A 46 11.25 -7.31 1.67
N ILE A 47 10.92 -8.55 1.31
CA ILE A 47 9.62 -8.97 0.82
C ILE A 47 9.23 -10.31 1.46
N LYS A 48 8.00 -10.40 1.96
CA LYS A 48 7.44 -11.64 2.50
C LYS A 48 6.00 -11.85 2.03
N PHE A 49 5.74 -13.00 1.43
CA PHE A 49 4.39 -13.43 1.09
C PHE A 49 3.65 -13.93 2.33
N ASP A 50 2.35 -13.68 2.40
CA ASP A 50 1.50 -14.35 3.39
C ASP A 50 1.36 -15.85 3.09
N ALA A 51 0.80 -16.59 4.06
CA ALA A 51 0.66 -18.05 3.95
C ALA A 51 -0.17 -18.51 2.74
N HIS A 52 -1.01 -17.63 2.21
CA HIS A 52 -1.87 -17.92 1.05
C HIS A 52 -1.22 -17.53 -0.28
N GLY A 53 -0.09 -16.80 -0.27
CA GLY A 53 0.56 -16.28 -1.47
C GLY A 53 -0.23 -15.15 -2.15
N SER A 54 -1.32 -14.68 -1.52
CA SER A 54 -2.22 -13.68 -2.10
C SER A 54 -1.76 -12.26 -1.86
N ARG A 55 -0.83 -12.06 -0.94
CA ARG A 55 -0.30 -10.74 -0.58
C ARG A 55 1.18 -10.83 -0.32
N ALA A 56 1.94 -9.87 -0.85
CA ALA A 56 3.34 -9.67 -0.54
C ALA A 56 3.52 -8.38 0.25
N PHE A 57 4.08 -8.49 1.45
CA PHE A 57 4.44 -7.36 2.30
C PHE A 57 5.87 -6.94 1.99
N ILE A 58 6.08 -5.64 1.84
CA ILE A 58 7.35 -5.04 1.43
C ILE A 58 7.71 -3.94 2.42
N SER A 59 8.94 -4.00 2.94
CA SER A 59 9.52 -2.95 3.78
C SER A 59 10.18 -1.89 2.91
N PHE A 60 9.71 -0.63 2.98
CA PHE A 60 10.32 0.52 2.32
C PHE A 60 11.10 1.34 3.33
N HIS A 61 12.42 1.21 3.30
CA HIS A 61 13.35 1.76 4.30
C HIS A 61 13.47 3.28 4.28
N GLY A 62 13.11 3.91 3.16
CA GLY A 62 13.11 5.36 3.02
C GLY A 62 14.23 5.91 2.12
N SER A 63 13.99 7.10 1.60
CA SER A 63 14.90 7.82 0.71
C SER A 63 15.97 8.59 1.46
N TRP A 64 17.19 8.57 0.93
CA TRP A 64 18.27 9.49 1.31
C TRP A 64 18.56 10.55 0.24
N ASN A 65 18.25 10.27 -1.03
CA ASN A 65 18.58 11.12 -2.18
C ASN A 65 17.32 11.62 -2.90
N ARG A 66 16.42 12.27 -2.17
CA ARG A 66 15.22 12.92 -2.71
C ARG A 66 14.85 14.11 -1.82
N GLU A 67 14.54 15.25 -2.43
CA GLU A 67 14.22 16.48 -1.68
C GLU A 67 13.00 16.31 -0.76
N SER A 68 11.91 15.74 -1.29
CA SER A 68 10.77 15.30 -0.48
C SER A 68 10.96 13.82 -0.13
N PRO A 69 11.06 13.43 1.16
CA PRO A 69 11.27 12.04 1.52
C PRO A 69 10.13 11.11 1.06
N VAL A 70 10.45 9.85 0.75
CA VAL A 70 9.51 8.77 0.41
C VAL A 70 9.95 7.46 1.03
N GLY A 71 9.04 6.50 1.14
CA GLY A 71 9.28 5.22 1.82
C GLY A 71 8.83 5.33 3.27
N TYR A 72 9.65 4.91 4.23
CA TYR A 72 9.33 4.94 5.67
C TYR A 72 7.99 4.25 5.97
N ARG A 73 7.77 3.08 5.35
CA ARG A 73 6.49 2.37 5.39
C ARG A 73 6.64 0.86 5.22
N ILE A 74 5.66 0.12 5.72
CA ILE A 74 5.33 -1.24 5.29
C ILE A 74 4.14 -1.14 4.34
N ALA A 75 4.25 -1.73 3.16
CA ALA A 75 3.16 -1.78 2.18
C ALA A 75 2.86 -3.23 1.77
N VAL A 76 1.70 -3.42 1.15
CA VAL A 76 1.25 -4.70 0.61
C VAL A 76 0.97 -4.58 -0.89
N VAL A 77 1.33 -5.64 -1.63
CA VAL A 77 0.97 -5.84 -3.03
C VAL A 77 0.10 -7.09 -3.14
N ASP A 78 -1.05 -6.98 -3.78
CA ASP A 78 -1.94 -8.12 -4.02
C ASP A 78 -1.44 -8.99 -5.18
N PHE A 79 -1.52 -10.30 -4.99
CA PHE A 79 -1.14 -11.35 -5.94
C PHE A 79 -2.33 -12.26 -6.24
N ASN A 80 -2.41 -12.69 -7.49
CA ASN A 80 -3.34 -13.72 -7.91
C ASN A 80 -2.75 -15.10 -7.63
N ASN A 81 -3.37 -15.86 -6.72
CA ASN A 81 -2.88 -17.18 -6.32
C ASN A 81 -2.84 -18.22 -7.44
N ALA A 82 -3.71 -18.10 -8.44
CA ALA A 82 -3.76 -19.06 -9.54
C ALA A 82 -2.60 -18.85 -10.53
N THR A 83 -2.19 -17.60 -10.74
CA THR A 83 -1.12 -17.25 -11.70
C THR A 83 0.23 -16.98 -11.03
N GLY A 84 0.25 -16.71 -9.73
CA GLY A 84 1.45 -16.28 -8.99
C GLY A 84 1.94 -14.88 -9.38
N GLN A 85 1.09 -14.05 -9.98
CA GLN A 85 1.44 -12.72 -10.48
C GLN A 85 0.77 -11.61 -9.67
N PRO A 86 1.39 -10.41 -9.58
CA PRO A 86 0.68 -9.25 -9.03
C PRO A 86 -0.62 -9.00 -9.78
N VAL A 87 -1.67 -8.63 -9.04
CA VAL A 87 -2.96 -8.25 -9.62
C VAL A 87 -2.82 -6.96 -10.43
N ALA A 88 -2.01 -6.03 -9.94
CA ALA A 88 -1.76 -4.76 -10.61
C ALA A 88 -1.05 -4.96 -11.97
N PRO A 89 -1.43 -4.17 -13.00
CA PRO A 89 -0.70 -4.14 -14.26
C PRO A 89 0.69 -3.54 -14.05
N ARG A 90 1.62 -3.83 -14.96
CA ARG A 90 3.04 -3.44 -14.81
C ARG A 90 3.29 -1.94 -14.78
N ASP A 91 2.39 -1.15 -15.37
CA ASP A 91 2.43 0.31 -15.45
C ASP A 91 1.66 0.99 -14.31
N SER A 92 1.16 0.24 -13.33
CA SER A 92 0.57 0.80 -12.11
C SER A 92 1.63 1.55 -11.29
N THR A 93 1.24 2.73 -10.82
CA THR A 93 2.05 3.57 -9.92
C THR A 93 1.60 3.48 -8.46
N ASP A 94 0.58 2.67 -8.17
CA ASP A 94 -0.13 2.55 -6.90
C ASP A 94 -0.31 1.09 -6.44
N ALA A 95 0.38 0.14 -7.06
CA ALA A 95 0.29 -1.29 -6.76
C ALA A 95 0.64 -1.67 -5.31
N ALA A 96 1.43 -0.84 -4.62
CA ALA A 96 1.81 -1.03 -3.23
C ALA A 96 1.01 -0.11 -2.30
N VAL A 97 0.07 -0.70 -1.56
CA VAL A 97 -0.84 -0.01 -0.64
C VAL A 97 -0.25 0.00 0.78
N ASP A 98 -0.26 1.16 1.44
CA ASP A 98 0.26 1.31 2.80
C ASP A 98 -0.49 0.43 3.81
N VAL A 99 0.27 -0.28 4.64
CA VAL A 99 -0.24 -0.96 5.84
C VAL A 99 0.15 -0.17 7.09
N LEU A 100 1.37 0.34 7.12
CA LEU A 100 1.90 1.22 8.17
C LEU A 100 2.83 2.23 7.53
N SER A 101 2.67 3.52 7.80
CA SER A 101 3.51 4.58 7.26
C SER A 101 3.81 5.67 8.28
N ALA A 102 4.93 6.36 8.09
CA ALA A 102 5.24 7.55 8.87
C ALA A 102 4.17 8.64 8.63
N PRO A 103 3.62 9.25 9.70
CA PRO A 103 2.53 10.22 9.57
C PRO A 103 2.96 11.56 8.94
N ASP A 104 4.25 11.89 9.03
CA ASP A 104 4.84 13.09 8.43
C ASP A 104 6.20 12.72 7.82
N LEU A 105 6.25 12.69 6.47
CA LEU A 105 7.47 12.37 5.75
C LEU A 105 8.52 13.50 5.83
N THR A 106 8.14 14.73 6.17
CA THR A 106 9.10 15.85 6.28
C THR A 106 10.01 15.72 7.49
N ALA A 107 9.61 14.92 8.49
CA ALA A 107 10.42 14.59 9.65
C ALA A 107 11.40 13.43 9.40
N CYS A 108 11.31 12.74 8.27
CA CYS A 108 12.16 11.59 7.98
C CYS A 108 13.51 12.00 7.36
N PRO A 109 14.62 11.31 7.66
CA PRO A 109 14.69 10.05 8.41
C PRO A 109 14.66 10.19 9.94
N ASP A 110 15.00 11.34 10.50
CA ASP A 110 15.36 11.45 11.93
C ASP A 110 14.18 11.20 12.89
N GLY A 111 12.96 11.49 12.47
CA GLY A 111 11.72 11.28 13.24
C GLY A 111 10.93 10.03 12.87
N CYS A 112 11.50 9.11 12.08
CA CYS A 112 10.75 8.01 11.46
C CYS A 112 11.42 6.65 11.69
N PHE A 113 10.61 5.59 11.81
CA PHE A 113 11.09 4.22 11.70
C PHE A 113 11.58 3.94 10.27
N ARG A 114 12.55 3.03 10.13
CA ARG A 114 13.14 2.65 8.85
C ARG A 114 13.08 1.13 8.66
N PRO A 115 11.98 0.60 8.10
CA PRO A 115 11.77 -0.84 7.97
C PRO A 115 12.87 -1.58 7.22
N VAL A 116 13.32 -2.70 7.77
CA VAL A 116 14.30 -3.59 7.14
C VAL A 116 13.74 -5.00 6.95
N GLY A 117 13.95 -5.91 7.91
CA GLY A 117 13.56 -7.31 7.79
C GLY A 117 12.11 -7.55 8.17
N LEU A 118 11.49 -8.53 7.50
CA LEU A 118 10.13 -9.01 7.74
C LEU A 118 10.15 -10.51 8.07
N ALA A 119 9.34 -10.94 9.04
CA ALA A 119 9.18 -12.35 9.37
C ALA A 119 7.77 -12.68 9.86
N TRP A 120 7.18 -13.76 9.34
CA TRP A 120 5.95 -14.33 9.88
C TRP A 120 6.24 -15.25 11.04
N ASP A 121 5.46 -15.15 12.12
CA ASP A 121 5.44 -16.20 13.14
C ASP A 121 4.43 -17.31 12.81
N ARG A 122 4.44 -18.37 13.62
CA ARG A 122 3.53 -19.52 13.46
C ARG A 122 2.05 -19.16 13.71
N SER A 123 1.78 -18.01 14.31
CA SER A 123 0.43 -17.49 14.55
C SER A 123 -0.06 -16.59 13.43
N GLY A 124 0.73 -16.40 12.36
CA GLY A 124 0.36 -15.57 11.22
C GLY A 124 0.47 -14.08 11.47
N ARG A 125 1.26 -13.65 12.46
CA ARG A 125 1.52 -12.24 12.75
C ARG A 125 2.83 -11.81 12.10
N LEU A 126 2.90 -10.58 11.60
CA LEU A 126 4.07 -10.06 10.90
C LEU A 126 4.97 -9.31 11.87
N TRP A 127 6.23 -9.72 11.95
CA TRP A 127 7.27 -9.01 12.68
C TRP A 127 8.11 -8.20 11.71
N PHE A 128 8.56 -7.01 12.14
CA PHE A 128 9.52 -6.23 11.37
C PHE A 128 10.51 -5.49 12.25
N THR A 129 11.68 -5.16 11.68
CA THR A 129 12.75 -4.42 12.37
C THR A 129 12.90 -3.01 11.80
N SER A 130 13.35 -2.08 12.63
CA SER A 130 13.83 -0.76 12.23
C SER A 130 15.26 -0.58 12.72
N ASP A 131 16.23 -0.57 11.81
CA ASP A 131 17.66 -0.58 12.12
C ASP A 131 18.12 0.73 12.78
N SER A 132 17.75 1.87 12.18
CA SER A 132 18.15 3.20 12.67
C SER A 132 17.59 3.57 14.04
N THR A 133 16.44 2.98 14.43
CA THR A 133 15.80 3.21 15.72
C THR A 133 16.09 2.11 16.74
N GLY A 134 16.64 0.96 16.30
CA GLY A 134 16.92 -0.19 17.16
C GLY A 134 15.68 -0.96 17.62
N GLU A 135 14.56 -0.81 16.91
CA GLU A 135 13.25 -1.34 17.32
C GLU A 135 12.86 -2.62 16.56
N ILE A 136 12.07 -3.48 17.23
CA ILE A 136 11.40 -4.64 16.64
C ILE A 136 9.91 -4.52 16.95
N PHE A 137 9.09 -4.62 15.91
CA PHE A 137 7.64 -4.44 15.99
C PHE A 137 6.89 -5.71 15.63
N LEU A 138 5.70 -5.85 16.22
CA LEU A 138 4.67 -6.80 15.82
C LEU A 138 3.54 -6.04 15.13
N LEU A 139 3.19 -6.44 13.91
CA LEU A 139 2.09 -5.92 13.11
C LEU A 139 1.06 -7.04 12.89
N GLN A 140 -0.19 -6.77 13.27
CA GLN A 140 -1.30 -7.71 13.13
C GLN A 140 -2.58 -6.96 12.75
N GLN A 141 -3.49 -7.64 12.05
CA GLN A 141 -4.82 -7.10 11.80
C GLN A 141 -5.66 -7.21 13.08
N ASP A 142 -6.35 -6.14 13.43
CA ASP A 142 -7.37 -6.19 14.48
C ASP A 142 -8.58 -6.94 13.96
N ALA A 143 -9.10 -7.89 14.75
CA ALA A 143 -10.31 -8.67 14.41
C ALA A 143 -11.56 -7.80 14.17
N ALA A 144 -11.52 -6.51 14.52
CA ALA A 144 -12.59 -5.54 14.29
C ALA A 144 -12.69 -5.03 12.84
N GLY A 145 -11.67 -5.26 11.99
CA GLY A 145 -11.65 -4.81 10.59
C GLY A 145 -12.67 -5.51 9.68
N SER A 146 -13.13 -6.71 10.06
CA SER A 146 -14.21 -7.44 9.38
C SER A 146 -15.61 -6.90 9.71
N ASP A 147 -15.79 -6.18 10.82
CA ASP A 147 -17.08 -5.63 11.23
C ASP A 147 -17.33 -4.22 10.69
N ALA A 148 -16.29 -3.43 10.43
CA ALA A 148 -16.45 -2.07 9.91
C ALA A 148 -17.07 -2.03 8.50
N ALA A 149 -16.75 -3.01 7.64
CA ALA A 149 -17.39 -3.16 6.33
C ALA A 149 -18.88 -3.55 6.44
N SER A 150 -19.22 -4.36 7.44
CA SER A 150 -20.59 -4.79 7.76
C SER A 150 -21.45 -3.63 8.29
N VAL A 151 -20.87 -2.74 9.09
CA VAL A 151 -21.55 -1.55 9.64
C VAL A 151 -21.90 -0.53 8.55
N LEU A 152 -21.03 -0.33 7.55
CA LEU A 152 -21.30 0.56 6.42
C LEU A 152 -22.42 0.07 5.49
N LEU A 153 -22.57 -1.26 5.33
CA LEU A 153 -23.66 -1.87 4.56
C LEU A 153 -24.99 -1.86 5.33
N ALA A 154 -24.96 -2.01 6.66
CA ALA A 154 -26.14 -1.93 7.52
C ALA A 154 -26.72 -0.49 7.60
N SER A 155 -25.86 0.53 7.57
CA SER A 155 -26.27 1.94 7.64
C SER A 155 -27.04 2.44 6.40
N ARG A 156 -27.03 1.72 5.27
CA ARG A 156 -27.71 2.14 4.03
C ARG A 156 -29.16 1.67 3.89
N ARG A 157 -29.75 0.99 4.90
CA ARG A 157 -31.11 0.39 4.80
C ARG A 157 -32.22 1.02 5.65
N THR A 158 -32.00 2.10 6.39
CA THR A 158 -33.07 2.73 7.19
C THR A 158 -33.34 4.17 6.78
N ALA A 159 -33.96 4.36 5.61
CA ALA A 159 -34.68 5.59 5.30
C ALA A 159 -35.85 5.23 4.37
N ALA A 160 -36.93 4.71 4.95
CA ALA A 160 -38.15 4.43 4.22
C ALA A 160 -39.37 4.54 5.16
N TRP A 161 -40.04 5.70 5.07
CA TRP A 161 -41.48 5.94 5.23
C TRP A 161 -42.15 5.54 6.56
N ALA A 162 -42.45 6.54 7.39
CA ALA A 162 -43.65 6.54 8.23
C ALA A 162 -44.28 7.93 8.21
N ALA A 163 -45.31 8.08 7.38
CA ALA A 163 -46.16 9.25 7.32
C ALA A 163 -47.13 9.27 8.52
N LEU A 164 -47.25 10.45 9.12
CA LEU A 164 -48.45 11.08 9.70
C LEU A 164 -49.50 10.15 10.34
N LEU A 165 -49.72 10.26 11.64
CA LEU A 165 -51.05 10.12 12.26
C LEU A 165 -51.18 11.00 13.51
N TRP A 166 -52.39 11.53 13.69
CA TRP A 166 -52.76 12.72 14.42
C TRP A 166 -52.82 12.55 15.94
N ALA A 167 -52.52 13.63 16.66
CA ALA A 167 -52.80 13.77 18.09
C ALA A 167 -54.26 14.16 18.33
N ALA A 168 -54.97 13.43 19.20
CA ALA A 168 -56.01 13.98 20.08
C ALA A 168 -56.46 12.96 21.14
N VAL A 169 -56.89 13.53 22.27
CA VAL A 169 -57.71 12.98 23.37
C VAL A 169 -56.95 12.60 24.65
N VAL A 170 -56.97 13.55 25.59
CA VAL A 170 -56.66 13.37 27.01
C VAL A 170 -57.97 13.26 27.79
N ILE A 171 -58.16 12.08 28.38
CA ILE A 171 -58.61 11.69 29.75
C ILE A 171 -59.85 12.35 30.39
N ALA A 172 -60.65 11.43 30.96
CA ALA A 172 -61.93 11.54 31.63
C ALA A 172 -61.97 12.25 33.00
N LEU A 173 -63.18 12.77 33.27
CA LEU A 173 -63.94 12.95 34.51
C LEU A 173 -63.26 13.00 35.89
N VAL A 174 -63.64 14.04 36.63
CA VAL A 174 -63.86 14.00 38.10
C VAL A 174 -65.27 14.55 38.37
N ALA A 175 -66.05 13.77 39.14
CA ALA A 175 -67.35 14.04 39.78
C ALA A 175 -68.60 14.20 38.88
#